data_AF-A0A7Y4YK79-F1
#
_entry.id   AF-A0A7Y4YK79-F1
#
_cell.length_a   1.000
_cell.length_b   1.000
_cell.length_c   1.000
_cell.angle_alpha   90.00
_cell.angle_beta   90.00
_cell.angle_gamma   90.00
#
_symmetry.space_group_name_H-M   'P 1'
#
loop_
_entity.id
_entity.type
_entity.pdbx_description
1 polymer ?
#
loop_
_entity_poly.entity_id
_entity_poly.type
_entity_poly.pdbx_seq_one_letter_code
_entity_poly.pdbx_strand_id
1 'polypeptide(L)'
;MRVFLIHVRDPQFYALPAKTRAKNGRIRVMGFPPIGIMSLSSVLKQAGHECVMFDQANPDTPNEVILEEINRQQPDLVGLSFLSTTSYPYAKILARQIRATNQK
;
A
#
# COMPACT_ATOMS: atom_id res chain seq x y z
N MET A 1 -10.77 -9.04 -12.31
CA MET A 1 -9.55 -9.37 -11.55
C MET A 1 -9.46 -8.50 -10.33
N ARG A 2 -8.98 -9.04 -9.22
CA ARG A 2 -8.67 -8.32 -8.00
C ARG A 2 -7.21 -7.89 -8.01
N VAL A 3 -7.01 -6.58 -7.97
CA VAL A 3 -5.69 -5.95 -8.01
C VAL A 3 -5.42 -5.30 -6.67
N PHE A 4 -4.30 -5.66 -6.05
CA PHE A 4 -3.77 -4.99 -4.88
C PHE A 4 -2.77 -3.93 -5.32
N LEU A 5 -2.96 -2.70 -4.86
CA LEU A 5 -2.12 -1.55 -5.18
C LEU A 5 -1.51 -1.02 -3.89
N ILE A 6 -0.21 -1.20 -3.71
CA ILE A 6 0.49 -0.85 -2.47
C ILE A 6 1.43 0.31 -2.73
N HIS A 7 1.18 1.43 -2.08
CA HIS A 7 2.14 2.53 -2.02
C HIS A 7 3.09 2.33 -0.85
N VAL A 8 4.35 2.03 -1.18
CA VAL A 8 5.44 1.83 -0.24
C VAL A 8 6.01 3.19 0.15
N ARG A 9 6.05 3.46 1.45
CA ARG A 9 6.45 4.76 1.99
C ARG A 9 7.82 4.68 2.63
N ASP A 10 8.59 5.73 2.43
CA ASP A 10 9.74 6.04 3.25
C ASP A 10 9.27 6.82 4.50
N PRO A 11 9.57 6.35 5.72
CA PRO A 11 9.26 7.03 6.98
C PRO A 11 9.76 8.48 7.07
N GLN A 12 10.74 8.87 6.26
CA GLN A 12 11.26 10.25 6.21
C GLN A 12 10.36 11.23 5.44
N PHE A 13 9.41 10.73 4.65
CA PHE A 13 8.59 11.55 3.73
C PHE A 13 7.11 11.68 4.15
N TYR A 14 6.77 11.24 5.35
CA TYR A 14 5.46 11.50 5.96
C TYR A 14 5.58 11.66 7.47
N ALA A 15 4.59 12.30 8.08
CA ALA A 15 4.47 12.41 9.53
C ALA A 15 3.07 12.04 9.98
N LEU A 16 2.97 11.57 11.22
CA LEU A 16 1.71 11.38 11.92
C LEU A 16 1.57 12.53 12.92
N PRO A 17 0.93 13.65 12.53
CA PRO A 17 0.92 14.87 13.34
C PRO A 17 0.23 14.72 14.69
N ALA A 18 -0.48 13.61 14.90
CA ALA A 18 -1.09 13.28 16.17
C ALA A 18 -1.20 11.77 16.36
N LYS A 19 -1.06 11.34 17.62
CA LYS A 19 -1.26 9.94 18.03
C LYS A 19 -2.73 9.53 18.06
N THR A 20 -3.65 10.50 18.02
CA THR A 20 -5.10 10.26 18.05
C THR A 20 -5.71 10.31 16.65
N ARG A 21 -6.70 9.44 16.41
CA ARG A 21 -7.52 9.43 15.20
C ARG A 21 -8.30 10.74 15.05
N ALA A 22 -8.63 11.10 13.82
CA ALA A 22 -9.54 12.20 13.54
C ALA A 22 -10.97 11.87 14.01
N LYS A 23 -11.87 12.87 14.04
CA LYS A 23 -13.27 12.70 14.45
C LYS A 23 -14.03 11.61 13.66
N ASN A 24 -13.59 11.34 12.43
CA ASN A 24 -14.15 10.30 11.56
C ASN A 24 -13.48 8.91 11.74
N GLY A 25 -12.65 8.73 12.77
CA GLY A 25 -11.94 7.47 13.05
C GLY A 25 -10.72 7.21 12.17
N ARG A 26 -10.41 8.06 11.18
CA ARG A 26 -9.25 7.87 10.30
C ARG A 26 -7.96 8.38 10.94
N ILE A 27 -6.85 7.75 10.59
CA ILE A 27 -5.52 8.23 10.96
C ILE A 27 -5.21 9.50 10.17
N ARG A 28 -4.61 10.48 10.87
CA ARG A 28 -4.12 11.70 10.25
C ARG A 28 -2.71 11.46 9.77
N VAL A 29 -2.52 11.57 8.46
CA VAL A 29 -1.22 11.47 7.80
C VAL A 29 -0.92 12.83 7.18
N MET A 30 0.25 13.38 7.50
CA MET A 30 0.82 14.55 6.83
C MET A 30 1.88 14.07 5.84
N GLY A 31 1.52 14.04 4.56
CA GLY A 31 2.41 13.61 3.48
C GLY A 31 1.74 13.82 2.13
N PHE A 32 2.49 13.73 1.05
CA PHE A 32 1.92 13.83 -0.28
C PHE A 32 1.05 12.60 -0.59
N PRO A 33 -0.16 12.79 -1.17
CA PRO A 33 -0.97 11.66 -1.58
C PRO A 33 -0.23 10.84 -2.66
N PRO A 34 -0.45 9.51 -2.72
CA PRO A 34 0.21 8.65 -3.70
C PRO A 34 -0.47 8.75 -5.07
N ILE A 35 -0.44 9.94 -5.68
CA ILE A 35 -1.24 10.31 -6.85
C ILE A 35 -1.06 9.32 -8.01
N GLY A 36 0.18 8.91 -8.31
CA GLY A 36 0.46 8.01 -9.43
C GLY A 36 -0.31 6.69 -9.36
N ILE A 37 -0.26 5.99 -8.22
CA ILE A 37 -0.96 4.71 -8.04
C ILE A 37 -2.48 4.91 -7.83
N MET A 38 -2.91 6.05 -7.27
CA MET A 38 -4.33 6.40 -7.21
C MET A 38 -4.94 6.60 -8.59
N SER A 39 -4.24 7.30 -9.49
CA SER A 39 -4.65 7.47 -10.89
C SER A 39 -4.73 6.13 -11.61
N LEU A 40 -3.73 5.24 -11.40
CA LEU A 40 -3.76 3.89 -11.92
C LEU A 40 -4.98 3.10 -11.40
N SER A 41 -5.31 3.23 -10.10
CA SER A 41 -6.51 2.59 -9.53
C SER A 41 -7.79 3.05 -10.22
N SER A 42 -7.90 4.33 -10.57
CA SER A 42 -9.06 4.85 -11.30
C SER A 42 -9.20 4.19 -12.67
N VAL A 43 -8.10 4.10 -13.42
CA VAL A 43 -8.09 3.48 -14.76
C VAL A 43 -8.40 1.98 -14.68
N LEU A 44 -7.81 1.26 -13.72
CA LEU A 44 -8.09 -0.17 -13.50
C LEU A 44 -9.55 -0.42 -13.14
N LYS A 45 -10.15 0.41 -12.29
CA LYS A 45 -11.57 0.33 -11.95
C LYS A 45 -12.47 0.58 -13.17
N GLN A 46 -12.13 1.56 -14.01
CA GLN A 46 -12.87 1.82 -15.26
C GLN A 46 -12.78 0.64 -16.24
N ALA A 47 -11.66 -0.09 -16.25
CA ALA A 47 -11.50 -1.32 -17.02
C ALA A 47 -12.20 -2.55 -16.41
N GLY A 48 -12.95 -2.40 -15.31
CA GLY A 48 -13.70 -3.49 -14.67
C GLY A 48 -12.89 -4.33 -13.67
N HIS A 49 -11.73 -3.85 -13.21
CA HIS A 49 -10.97 -4.53 -12.15
C HIS A 49 -11.37 -4.03 -10.76
N GLU A 50 -11.44 -4.96 -9.80
CA GLU A 50 -11.55 -4.62 -8.38
C GLU A 50 -10.17 -4.17 -7.89
N CYS A 51 -10.10 -3.03 -7.20
CA CYS A 51 -8.84 -2.52 -6.65
C CYS A 51 -8.93 -2.36 -5.13
N VAL A 52 -8.00 -2.99 -4.43
CA VAL A 52 -7.71 -2.74 -3.01
C VAL A 52 -6.43 -1.93 -2.93
N MET A 53 -6.42 -0.85 -2.16
CA MET A 53 -5.27 0.06 -2.08
C MET A 53 -4.75 0.16 -0.65
N PHE A 54 -3.44 0.04 -0.50
CA PHE A 54 -2.73 0.23 0.76
C PHE A 54 -1.77 1.41 0.63
N ASP A 55 -1.68 2.22 1.68
CA ASP A 55 -0.68 3.27 1.82
C ASP A 55 0.05 3.05 3.15
N GLN A 56 1.34 2.72 3.11
CA GLN A 56 2.12 2.42 4.31
C GLN A 56 2.33 3.61 5.24
N ALA A 57 1.90 4.82 4.86
CA ALA A 57 1.83 5.93 5.78
C ALA A 57 0.70 5.76 6.79
N ASN A 58 -0.22 4.84 6.54
CA ASN A 58 -1.19 4.36 7.51
C ASN A 58 -0.54 3.30 8.43
N PRO A 59 -0.38 3.58 9.73
CA PRO A 59 0.15 2.63 10.72
C PRO A 59 -0.65 1.34 10.87
N ASP A 60 -1.92 1.35 10.48
CA ASP A 60 -2.79 0.16 10.53
C ASP A 60 -2.50 -0.81 9.36
N THR A 61 -1.59 -0.46 8.43
CA THR A 61 -1.25 -1.29 7.26
C THR A 61 0.26 -1.57 7.15
N PRO A 62 0.90 -2.18 8.16
CA PRO A 62 2.28 -2.65 8.05
C PRO A 62 2.37 -3.86 7.10
N ASN A 63 3.59 -4.31 6.80
CA ASN A 63 3.82 -5.41 5.86
C ASN A 63 3.04 -6.67 6.26
N GLU A 64 2.99 -7.01 7.55
CA GLU A 64 2.32 -8.20 8.07
C GLU A 64 0.83 -8.21 7.71
N VAL A 65 0.14 -7.08 7.93
CA VAL A 65 -1.28 -6.92 7.59
C VAL A 65 -1.50 -7.01 6.08
N ILE A 66 -0.62 -6.40 5.28
CA ILE A 66 -0.72 -6.48 3.82
C ILE A 66 -0.54 -7.93 3.35
N LEU A 67 0.39 -8.68 3.92
CA LEU A 67 0.64 -10.09 3.59
C LEU A 67 -0.55 -10.97 4.00
N GLU A 68 -1.14 -10.74 5.18
CA GLU A 68 -2.37 -11.41 5.62
C GLU A 68 -3.52 -11.15 4.65
N GLU A 69 -3.69 -9.90 4.21
CA GLU A 69 -4.74 -9.52 3.26
C GLU A 69 -4.52 -10.13 1.87
N ILE A 70 -3.27 -10.22 1.41
CA ILE A 70 -2.92 -10.94 0.17
C ILE A 70 -3.31 -12.42 0.31
N ASN A 71 -2.95 -13.06 1.41
CA ASN A 71 -3.30 -14.47 1.65
C ASN A 71 -4.81 -14.68 1.75
N ARG A 72 -5.53 -13.76 2.39
CA ARG A 72 -6.98 -13.86 2.59
C ARG A 72 -7.78 -13.60 1.31
N GLN A 73 -7.40 -12.58 0.55
CA GLN A 73 -8.17 -12.12 -0.60
C GLN A 73 -7.70 -12.68 -1.94
N GLN A 74 -6.53 -13.32 -1.97
CA GLN A 74 -5.92 -13.97 -3.15
C GLN A 74 -6.02 -13.08 -4.41
N PRO A 75 -5.36 -11.89 -4.43
CA PRO A 75 -5.39 -11.02 -5.60
C PRO A 75 -4.68 -11.64 -6.80
N ASP A 76 -5.22 -11.39 -7.99
CA ASP A 76 -4.61 -11.84 -9.25
C ASP A 76 -3.32 -11.07 -9.59
N LEU A 77 -3.19 -9.85 -9.06
CA LEU A 77 -2.06 -8.96 -9.31
C LEU A 77 -1.76 -8.10 -8.08
N VAL A 78 -0.47 -7.97 -7.76
CA VAL A 78 0.03 -7.01 -6.76
C VAL A 78 0.93 -5.98 -7.45
N GLY A 79 0.52 -4.72 -7.44
CA GLY A 79 1.30 -3.58 -7.90
C GLY A 79 1.95 -2.82 -6.75
N LEU A 80 3.24 -2.54 -6.86
CA LEU A 80 4.00 -1.74 -5.90
C LEU A 80 4.34 -0.38 -6.52
N SER A 81 4.12 0.71 -5.78
CA SER A 81 4.53 2.07 -6.16
C SER A 81 5.36 2.71 -5.05
N PHE A 82 6.43 3.38 -5.43
CA PHE A 82 7.30 4.15 -4.54
C PHE A 82 7.93 5.29 -5.34
N LEU A 83 8.27 6.40 -4.67
CA LEU A 83 8.71 7.63 -5.35
C LEU A 83 10.23 7.84 -5.32
N SER A 84 10.91 7.39 -4.27
CA SER A 84 12.31 7.72 -4.02
C SER A 84 13.23 6.49 -4.06
N THR A 85 14.52 6.74 -4.34
CA THR A 85 15.58 5.74 -4.18
C THR A 85 15.70 5.24 -2.74
N THR A 86 15.40 6.10 -1.76
CA THR A 86 15.35 5.74 -0.34
C THR A 86 14.18 4.81 0.01
N SER A 87 13.10 4.82 -0.79
CA SER A 87 11.97 3.90 -0.65
C SER A 87 12.24 2.51 -1.27
N TYR A 88 13.21 2.39 -2.19
CA TYR A 88 13.47 1.15 -2.93
C TYR A 88 13.83 -0.06 -2.04
N PRO A 89 14.67 0.05 -1.00
CA PRO A 89 14.94 -1.04 -0.08
C PRO A 89 13.66 -1.60 0.57
N TYR A 90 12.74 -0.72 1.00
CA TYR A 90 11.46 -1.11 1.59
C TYR A 90 10.58 -1.85 0.57
N ALA A 91 10.51 -1.35 -0.67
CA ALA A 91 9.76 -2.00 -1.74
C ALA A 91 10.33 -3.38 -2.07
N LYS A 92 11.66 -3.51 -2.11
CA LYS A 92 12.37 -4.78 -2.31
C LYS A 92 12.10 -5.77 -1.17
N ILE A 93 12.08 -5.32 0.08
CA ILE A 93 11.75 -6.17 1.24
C ILE A 93 10.33 -6.71 1.10
N LEU A 94 9.35 -5.84 0.88
CA LEU A 94 7.95 -6.25 0.73
C LEU A 94 7.76 -7.21 -0.45
N ALA A 95 8.35 -6.93 -1.62
CA ALA A 95 8.29 -7.81 -2.78
C ALA A 95 8.85 -9.21 -2.49
N ARG A 96 9.96 -9.30 -1.75
CA ARG A 96 10.54 -10.59 -1.34
C ARG A 96 9.63 -11.34 -0.35
N GLN A 97 9.02 -10.63 0.59
CA GLN A 97 8.08 -11.23 1.54
C GLN A 97 6.85 -11.79 0.83
N ILE A 98 6.25 -11.03 -0.10
CA ILE A 98 5.10 -11.47 -0.91
C ILE A 98 5.46 -12.73 -1.70
N ARG A 99 6.65 -12.77 -2.32
CA ARG A 99 7.08 -13.96 -3.07
C ARG A 99 7.28 -15.17 -2.17
N ALA A 100 7.86 -14.99 -0.98
CA ALA A 100 8.09 -16.08 -0.04
C ALA A 100 6.78 -16.70 0.48
N THR A 101 5.71 -15.92 0.59
CA THR A 101 4.39 -16.42 1.00
C THR A 101 3.70 -17.25 -0.08
N ASN A 102 4.02 -17.01 -1.35
CA ASN A 102 3.44 -17.71 -2.50
C ASN A 102 4.18 -19.00 -2.90
N GLN A 103 5.30 -19.35 -2.26
CA GLN A 103 6.09 -20.56 -2.60
C GLN A 103 5.62 -21.83 -1.87
N LYS A 104 4.31 -22.00 -1.63
CA LYS A 104 3.75 -23.24 -1.09
C LYS A 104 3.13 -24.10 -2.18
#